data_AF-A0A699J4M9-F1
#
_entry.id   AF-A0A699J4M9-F1
#
_cell.length_a   1.000
_cell.length_b   1.000
_cell.length_c   1.000
_cell.angle_alpha   90.00
_cell.angle_beta   90.00
_cell.angle_gamma   90.00
#
_symmetry.space_group_name_H-M   'P 1'
#
loop_
_entity.id
_entity.type
_entity.pdbx_description
1 polymer ?
#
loop_
_entity_poly.entity_id
_entity_poly.type
_entity_poly.pdbx_seq_one_letter_code
_entity_poly.pdbx_strand_id
1 'polypeptide(L)'
;MTSLGANVNNSINNGKGPYVFRVSRQIYHWIGSMCPEEGPDPWFLQLYIYDTTNEVKNRMAHFGSNHRNGLKKEIVEDLIEFLDNHNALVQLFRTARDKYMDSEIPKFKVRLYNVVGTRRYEVPTPEAIGAIVFCDTLIKDNDFDLIVEEHSRFPQRVNKLHPCYMSLQFPLLFVYGEEGYHKGLKLANVLGISTKGQRQMSMNVYYSYQIHDRLNHYNLLPRGGKLFQQYAVTAYCTIEQDRLDYIRKNQIEIQNEYLSGLYDAIMRGDRDGSDLGTRLVLSATFTGGLRYMYSHYLDARHLSSSWKSIFFITFTCNTNWPEIEEYMNAFPELTSVD
;
A
#
# COMPACT_ATOMS: atom_id res chain seq x y z
N MET A 1 -3.85 -6.28 12.78
CA MET A 1 -5.25 -6.01 13.13
C MET A 1 -6.17 -6.33 11.96
N THR A 2 -5.72 -6.09 10.73
CA THR A 2 -6.39 -6.55 9.52
C THR A 2 -5.83 -7.89 9.02
N SER A 3 -6.61 -8.58 8.20
CA SER A 3 -6.14 -9.75 7.45
C SER A 3 -5.60 -9.33 6.08
N LEU A 4 -4.51 -9.98 5.67
CA LEU A 4 -3.94 -9.81 4.33
C LEU A 4 -4.63 -10.79 3.37
N GLY A 5 -5.60 -10.30 2.62
CA GLY A 5 -6.21 -11.04 1.51
C GLY A 5 -5.27 -11.09 0.33
N ALA A 6 -4.44 -12.13 0.24
CA ALA A 6 -3.47 -12.32 -0.83
C ALA A 6 -3.31 -13.81 -1.16
N ASN A 7 -3.07 -14.14 -2.44
CA ASN A 7 -2.68 -15.50 -2.84
C ASN A 7 -1.16 -15.62 -2.71
N VAL A 8 -0.70 -16.03 -1.53
CA VAL A 8 0.73 -16.18 -1.21
C VAL A 8 1.23 -17.53 -1.72
N ASN A 9 2.28 -17.50 -2.55
CA ASN A 9 2.90 -18.71 -3.06
C ASN A 9 4.01 -19.19 -2.11
N ASN A 10 3.73 -20.23 -1.33
CA ASN A 10 4.68 -20.80 -0.37
C ASN A 10 5.62 -21.87 -0.97
N SER A 11 5.41 -22.32 -2.21
CA SER A 11 6.20 -23.43 -2.79
C SER A 11 7.69 -23.10 -3.01
N ILE A 12 8.02 -21.81 -3.02
CA ILE A 12 9.37 -21.31 -3.31
C ILE A 12 10.27 -21.43 -2.08
N ASN A 13 9.71 -21.34 -0.87
CA ASN A 13 10.48 -21.24 0.38
C ASN A 13 10.88 -22.62 0.97
N ASN A 14 11.04 -23.62 0.12
CA ASN A 14 11.34 -25.01 0.52
C ASN A 14 12.86 -25.32 0.61
N GLY A 15 13.71 -24.39 0.15
CA GLY A 15 15.17 -24.55 0.14
C GLY A 15 15.91 -23.73 1.19
N LYS A 16 17.25 -23.81 1.18
CA LYS A 16 18.15 -22.98 2.03
C LYS A 16 18.41 -21.57 1.46
N GLY A 17 17.69 -21.17 0.41
CA GLY A 17 17.85 -19.88 -0.23
C GLY A 17 17.30 -18.71 0.61
N PRO A 18 17.57 -17.47 0.21
CA PRO A 18 16.96 -16.30 0.84
C PRO A 18 15.43 -16.40 0.77
N TYR A 19 14.75 -15.95 1.83
CA TYR A 19 13.30 -15.96 1.89
C TYR A 19 12.72 -15.05 0.80
N VAL A 20 11.73 -15.57 0.06
CA VAL A 20 11.04 -14.85 -1.01
C VAL A 20 9.56 -14.74 -0.63
N PHE A 21 9.08 -13.51 -0.51
CA PHE A 21 7.65 -13.24 -0.45
C PHE A 21 7.09 -13.03 -1.85
N ARG A 22 6.26 -13.98 -2.33
CA ARG A 22 5.61 -13.91 -3.64
C ARG A 22 4.10 -13.93 -3.48
N VAL A 23 3.44 -12.94 -4.07
CA VAL A 23 1.99 -12.84 -4.13
C VAL A 23 1.53 -12.89 -5.59
N SER A 24 0.39 -13.52 -5.81
CA SER A 24 -0.33 -13.50 -7.08
C SER A 24 -1.67 -12.81 -6.91
N ARG A 25 -2.19 -12.22 -8.00
CA ARG A 25 -3.48 -11.49 -8.05
C ARG A 25 -3.43 -10.19 -7.25
N GLN A 26 -4.57 -9.79 -6.67
CA GLN A 26 -4.72 -8.54 -5.94
C GLN A 26 -4.53 -8.75 -4.44
N ILE A 27 -3.95 -7.72 -3.79
CA ILE A 27 -3.83 -7.63 -2.34
C ILE A 27 -4.98 -6.79 -1.79
N TYR A 28 -5.60 -7.28 -0.71
CA TYR A 28 -6.64 -6.58 0.03
C TYR A 28 -6.33 -6.61 1.52
N HIS A 29 -6.63 -5.54 2.23
CA HIS A 29 -6.69 -5.57 3.70
C HIS A 29 -8.15 -5.63 4.10
N TRP A 30 -8.51 -6.66 4.87
CA TRP A 30 -9.86 -6.82 5.38
C TRP A 30 -9.86 -6.60 6.89
N ILE A 31 -10.85 -5.85 7.36
CA ILE A 31 -11.14 -5.69 8.78
C ILE A 31 -12.43 -6.43 9.11
N GLY A 32 -12.35 -7.34 10.08
CA GLY A 32 -13.49 -8.12 10.54
C GLY A 32 -14.29 -7.41 11.63
N SER A 33 -15.29 -8.11 12.15
CA SER A 33 -16.06 -7.71 13.33
C SER A 33 -15.18 -7.72 14.60
N MET A 34 -15.65 -7.02 15.64
CA MET A 34 -14.97 -6.99 16.93
C MET A 34 -15.01 -8.33 17.65
N CYS A 35 -16.12 -9.07 17.51
CA CYS A 35 -16.32 -10.39 18.10
C CYS A 35 -16.35 -11.48 17.03
N PRO A 36 -15.85 -12.70 17.32
CA PRO A 36 -16.02 -13.86 16.45
C PRO A 36 -17.49 -14.28 16.38
N GLU A 37 -17.87 -14.92 15.27
CA GLU A 37 -19.14 -15.65 15.20
C GLU A 37 -19.07 -16.90 16.12
N GLU A 38 -20.19 -17.53 16.45
CA GLU A 38 -20.21 -18.70 17.33
C GLU A 38 -19.39 -19.86 16.72
N GLY A 39 -18.27 -20.24 17.36
CA GLY A 39 -17.50 -21.46 17.03
C GLY A 39 -16.05 -21.31 16.54
N PRO A 40 -15.63 -20.27 15.79
CA PRO A 40 -14.21 -20.07 15.43
C PRO A 40 -13.37 -19.42 16.54
N ASP A 41 -12.08 -19.77 16.57
CA ASP A 41 -11.05 -19.07 17.36
C ASP A 41 -10.94 -17.59 16.92
N PRO A 42 -10.65 -16.66 17.83
CA PRO A 42 -10.53 -15.24 17.49
C PRO A 42 -9.34 -14.97 16.55
N TRP A 43 -9.56 -14.16 15.52
CA TRP A 43 -8.56 -13.80 14.51
C TRP A 43 -8.38 -12.28 14.33
N PHE A 44 -7.16 -11.88 13.99
CA PHE A 44 -6.78 -10.51 13.60
C PHE A 44 -7.18 -9.42 14.63
N LEU A 45 -8.24 -8.66 14.36
CA LEU A 45 -8.72 -7.60 15.24
C LEU A 45 -9.31 -8.16 16.53
N GLN A 46 -9.99 -9.31 16.44
CA GLN A 46 -10.66 -9.95 17.57
C GLN A 46 -9.67 -10.31 18.67
N LEU A 47 -8.40 -10.54 18.36
CA LEU A 47 -7.35 -10.82 19.36
C LEU A 47 -7.09 -9.65 20.33
N TYR A 48 -7.48 -8.42 19.96
CA TYR A 48 -7.32 -7.24 20.82
C TYR A 48 -8.55 -6.99 21.71
N ILE A 49 -9.71 -7.55 21.33
CA ILE A 49 -11.01 -7.24 21.92
C ILE A 49 -11.62 -8.46 22.63
N TYR A 50 -11.64 -9.61 21.97
CA TYR A 50 -12.26 -10.84 22.45
C TYR A 50 -11.28 -11.71 23.26
N ASP A 51 -11.74 -12.24 24.39
CA ASP A 51 -11.04 -13.18 25.27
C ASP A 51 -9.57 -12.82 25.56
N THR A 52 -9.38 -11.64 26.18
CA THR A 52 -8.03 -11.14 26.48
C THR A 52 -7.28 -11.91 27.56
N THR A 53 -7.98 -12.71 28.38
CA THR A 53 -7.35 -13.56 29.39
C THR A 53 -6.54 -14.70 28.75
N ASN A 54 -6.99 -15.21 27.60
CA ASN A 54 -6.28 -16.23 26.82
C ASN A 54 -5.58 -15.67 25.57
N GLU A 55 -5.38 -14.35 25.46
CA GLU A 55 -4.83 -13.72 24.25
C GLU A 55 -3.51 -14.34 23.80
N VAL A 56 -2.58 -14.59 24.73
CA VAL A 56 -1.28 -15.20 24.43
C VAL A 56 -1.45 -16.61 23.86
N LYS A 57 -2.33 -17.41 24.48
CA LYS A 57 -2.62 -18.77 24.02
C LYS A 57 -3.25 -18.75 22.63
N ASN A 58 -4.22 -17.86 22.40
CA ASN A 58 -4.91 -17.69 21.13
C ASN A 58 -3.94 -17.25 20.02
N ARG A 59 -3.02 -16.33 20.31
CA ARG A 59 -1.96 -15.90 19.38
C ARG A 59 -0.96 -17.02 19.07
N MET A 60 -0.55 -17.81 20.07
CA MET A 60 0.38 -18.92 19.86
C MET A 60 -0.25 -20.08 19.07
N ALA A 61 -1.55 -20.33 19.25
CA ALA A 61 -2.27 -21.40 18.56
C ALA A 61 -2.17 -21.27 17.03
N HIS A 62 -2.16 -20.04 16.50
CA HIS A 62 -2.01 -19.75 15.06
C HIS A 62 -0.69 -20.19 14.45
N PHE A 63 0.36 -20.39 15.25
CA PHE A 63 1.68 -20.79 14.75
C PHE A 63 1.89 -22.32 14.76
N GLY A 64 0.90 -23.10 15.21
CA GLY A 64 0.85 -24.55 15.12
C GLY A 64 1.80 -25.31 16.07
N SER A 65 1.41 -26.54 16.42
CA SER A 65 2.16 -27.52 17.24
C SER A 65 3.41 -28.10 16.58
N ASN A 66 3.84 -27.56 15.45
CA ASN A 66 5.10 -27.94 14.83
C ASN A 66 6.25 -27.38 15.68
N HIS A 67 6.74 -28.22 16.60
CA HIS A 67 7.87 -28.04 17.54
C HIS A 67 9.20 -27.55 16.93
N ARG A 68 9.22 -27.09 15.67
CA ARG A 68 10.37 -26.45 15.01
C ARG A 68 10.40 -24.93 15.20
N ASN A 69 9.32 -24.32 15.71
CA ASN A 69 9.27 -22.88 15.96
C ASN A 69 9.37 -22.60 17.46
N GLY A 70 10.58 -22.23 17.90
CA GLY A 70 10.86 -21.74 19.27
C GLY A 70 10.31 -20.34 19.52
N LEU A 71 9.00 -20.13 19.30
CA LEU A 71 8.34 -18.90 19.69
C LEU A 71 8.27 -18.87 21.23
N LYS A 72 8.98 -17.94 21.85
CA LYS A 72 8.98 -17.80 23.30
C LYS A 72 7.73 -17.05 23.74
N LYS A 73 6.98 -17.63 24.69
CA LYS A 73 5.79 -17.02 25.28
C LYS A 73 6.09 -15.62 25.86
N GLU A 74 7.23 -15.50 26.56
CA GLU A 74 7.73 -14.26 27.16
C GLU A 74 7.80 -13.11 26.15
N ILE A 75 8.37 -13.36 24.96
CA ILE A 75 8.48 -12.33 23.91
C ILE A 75 7.10 -11.88 23.41
N VAL A 76 6.14 -12.80 23.33
CA VAL A 76 4.77 -12.47 22.90
C VAL A 76 4.09 -11.61 23.95
N GLU A 77 4.25 -11.93 25.23
CA GLU A 77 3.74 -11.15 26.37
C GLU A 77 4.35 -9.74 26.39
N ASP A 78 5.67 -9.63 26.29
CA ASP A 78 6.39 -8.35 26.26
C ASP A 78 5.93 -7.47 25.09
N LEU A 79 5.71 -8.08 23.90
CA LEU A 79 5.23 -7.35 22.73
C LEU A 79 3.79 -6.87 22.87
N ILE A 80 2.92 -7.64 23.53
CA ILE A 80 1.54 -7.23 23.81
C ILE A 80 1.56 -6.03 24.76
N GLU A 81 2.27 -6.13 25.88
CA GLU A 81 2.39 -5.05 26.86
C GLU A 81 2.99 -3.78 26.21
N PHE A 82 4.04 -3.96 25.40
CA PHE A 82 4.66 -2.85 24.69
C PHE A 82 3.69 -2.14 23.74
N LEU A 83 2.89 -2.90 22.96
CA LEU A 83 1.90 -2.34 22.05
C LEU A 83 0.71 -1.71 22.80
N ASP A 84 0.27 -2.29 23.90
CA ASP A 84 -0.80 -1.73 24.74
C ASP A 84 -0.39 -0.35 25.30
N ASN A 85 0.89 -0.18 25.65
CA ASN A 85 1.42 1.06 26.20
C ASN A 85 1.70 2.16 25.16
N HIS A 86 2.05 1.81 23.91
CA HIS A 86 2.56 2.78 22.93
C HIS A 86 1.70 2.92 21.67
N ASN A 87 0.96 1.88 21.28
CA ASN A 87 0.26 1.88 20.00
C ASN A 87 -1.14 2.45 20.17
N ALA A 88 -1.39 3.62 19.58
CA ALA A 88 -2.66 4.32 19.77
C ALA A 88 -3.87 3.60 19.12
N LEU A 89 -3.64 2.81 18.05
CA LEU A 89 -4.68 1.93 17.49
C LEU A 89 -5.02 0.80 18.47
N VAL A 90 -4.01 0.18 19.08
CA VAL A 90 -4.23 -0.88 20.06
C VAL A 90 -4.98 -0.34 21.26
N GLN A 91 -4.57 0.81 21.80
CA GLN A 91 -5.24 1.48 22.90
C GLN A 91 -6.71 1.77 22.57
N LEU A 92 -7.02 2.27 21.37
CA LEU A 92 -8.41 2.46 20.93
C LEU A 92 -9.22 1.16 20.98
N PHE A 93 -8.64 0.04 20.53
CA PHE A 93 -9.31 -1.26 20.60
C PHE A 93 -9.40 -1.82 22.02
N ARG A 94 -8.43 -1.52 22.90
CA ARG A 94 -8.53 -1.85 24.34
C ARG A 94 -9.63 -1.06 25.03
N THR A 95 -9.78 0.23 24.72
CA THR A 95 -10.93 1.01 25.21
C THR A 95 -12.26 0.46 24.71
N ALA A 96 -12.31 -0.02 23.45
CA ALA A 96 -13.49 -0.70 22.91
C ALA A 96 -13.79 -2.02 23.66
N ARG A 97 -12.76 -2.80 23.99
CA ARG A 97 -12.90 -4.00 24.84
C ARG A 97 -13.46 -3.67 26.22
N ASP A 98 -12.90 -2.67 26.89
CA ASP A 98 -13.31 -2.35 28.26
C ASP A 98 -14.78 -1.95 28.30
N LYS A 99 -15.21 -1.13 27.33
CA LYS A 99 -16.63 -0.80 27.12
C LYS A 99 -17.51 -1.99 26.75
N TYR A 100 -16.94 -3.04 26.15
CA TYR A 100 -17.69 -4.24 25.83
C TYR A 100 -17.94 -5.12 27.06
N MET A 101 -17.01 -5.11 28.03
CA MET A 101 -17.16 -5.83 29.30
C MET A 101 -18.16 -5.16 30.23
N ASP A 102 -18.41 -3.86 30.05
CA ASP A 102 -19.41 -3.11 30.80
C ASP A 102 -20.83 -3.48 30.33
N SER A 103 -21.61 -4.13 31.20
CA SER A 103 -22.94 -4.67 30.90
C SER A 103 -24.02 -3.62 30.60
N GLU A 104 -23.76 -2.33 30.84
CA GLU A 104 -24.74 -1.24 30.71
C GLU A 104 -24.58 -0.40 29.42
N ILE A 105 -23.68 -0.77 28.52
CA ILE A 105 -23.35 0.07 27.36
C ILE A 105 -24.21 -0.30 26.13
N PRO A 106 -24.88 0.67 25.48
CA PRO A 106 -25.64 0.42 24.25
C PRO A 106 -24.70 0.05 23.11
N LYS A 107 -25.24 -0.62 22.09
CA LYS A 107 -24.47 -1.04 20.91
C LYS A 107 -23.70 0.14 20.31
N PHE A 108 -22.38 -0.04 20.19
CA PHE A 108 -21.47 0.95 19.65
C PHE A 108 -20.70 0.41 18.45
N LYS A 109 -20.12 1.33 17.68
CA LYS A 109 -19.24 1.05 16.55
C LYS A 109 -17.93 1.80 16.76
N VAL A 110 -16.81 1.20 16.40
CA VAL A 110 -15.52 1.91 16.37
C VAL A 110 -15.36 2.50 14.98
N ARG A 111 -15.25 3.83 14.88
CA ARG A 111 -15.03 4.51 13.60
C ARG A 111 -13.62 5.10 13.55
N LEU A 112 -12.88 4.84 12.49
CA LEU A 112 -11.57 5.44 12.26
C LEU A 112 -11.70 6.64 11.32
N TYR A 113 -11.04 7.74 11.67
CA TYR A 113 -11.08 8.98 10.92
C TYR A 113 -10.23 8.87 9.65
N ASN A 114 -10.79 9.34 8.52
CA ASN A 114 -10.03 9.53 7.29
C ASN A 114 -9.37 10.93 7.24
N VAL A 115 -10.00 11.90 7.92
CA VAL A 115 -9.55 13.30 7.94
C VAL A 115 -8.46 13.47 9.00
N VAL A 116 -7.22 13.47 8.53
CA VAL A 116 -6.07 13.86 9.34
C VAL A 116 -6.13 15.38 9.54
N GLY A 117 -6.22 15.84 10.80
CA GLY A 117 -6.03 17.25 11.15
C GLY A 117 -4.63 17.75 10.75
N THR A 118 -4.29 19.02 10.98
CA THR A 118 -2.92 19.50 10.72
C THR A 118 -1.91 18.98 11.74
N ARG A 119 -1.71 17.66 11.81
CA ARG A 119 -0.70 17.01 12.65
C ARG A 119 0.53 16.79 11.80
N ARG A 120 1.63 17.44 12.15
CA ARG A 120 2.89 17.31 11.39
C ARG A 120 3.94 16.48 12.12
N TYR A 121 3.93 16.46 13.46
CA TYR A 121 5.00 15.85 14.27
C TYR A 121 4.55 15.30 15.63
N GLU A 122 3.24 15.21 15.89
CA GLU A 122 2.75 14.69 17.17
C GLU A 122 2.57 13.16 17.10
N VAL A 123 2.86 12.48 18.22
CA VAL A 123 2.57 11.05 18.37
C VAL A 123 1.06 10.87 18.27
N PRO A 124 0.57 9.89 17.48
CA PRO A 124 -0.86 9.65 17.35
C PRO A 124 -1.48 9.34 18.72
N THR A 125 -2.65 9.92 18.98
CA THR A 125 -3.45 9.65 20.17
C THR A 125 -4.70 8.86 19.79
N PRO A 126 -5.23 7.98 20.67
CA PRO A 126 -6.37 7.13 20.35
C PRO A 126 -7.59 7.91 19.85
N GLU A 127 -7.91 9.03 20.54
CA GLU A 127 -9.01 9.94 20.22
C GLU A 127 -8.89 10.60 18.84
N ALA A 128 -7.67 10.71 18.33
CA ALA A 128 -7.41 11.33 17.04
C ALA A 128 -7.53 10.37 15.87
N ILE A 129 -7.23 9.10 16.12
CA ILE A 129 -7.26 8.06 15.09
C ILE A 129 -8.69 7.56 14.87
N GLY A 130 -9.48 7.51 15.94
CA GLY A 130 -10.86 7.08 15.85
C GLY A 130 -11.67 7.41 17.09
N ALA A 131 -12.97 7.19 16.98
CA ALA A 131 -13.91 7.38 18.06
C ALA A 131 -14.85 6.18 18.19
N ILE A 132 -15.30 5.96 19.43
CA ILE A 132 -16.35 4.98 19.75
C ILE A 132 -17.68 5.71 19.64
N VAL A 133 -18.50 5.32 18.67
CA VAL A 133 -19.75 6.00 18.30
C VAL A 133 -20.94 5.11 18.64
N PHE A 134 -21.88 5.65 19.40
CA PHE A 134 -23.15 4.97 19.70
C PHE A 134 -24.13 5.15 18.53
N CYS A 135 -24.92 4.10 18.25
CA CYS A 135 -25.79 4.01 17.06
C CYS A 135 -26.79 5.17 16.87
N ASP A 136 -27.08 5.97 17.91
CA ASP A 136 -28.09 7.04 17.85
C ASP A 136 -27.55 8.38 17.30
N THR A 137 -26.26 8.46 16.92
CA THR A 137 -25.65 9.71 16.46
C THR A 137 -25.59 9.81 14.93
N LEU A 138 -26.29 10.80 14.37
CA LEU A 138 -26.27 11.19 12.95
C LEU A 138 -24.96 11.91 12.60
N ILE A 139 -23.84 11.19 12.65
CA ILE A 139 -22.55 11.72 12.21
C ILE A 139 -22.41 11.52 10.70
N LYS A 140 -22.05 12.58 9.97
CA LYS A 140 -21.87 12.55 8.50
C LYS A 140 -20.83 11.49 8.11
N ASP A 141 -21.18 10.61 7.18
CA ASP A 141 -20.33 9.47 6.77
C ASP A 141 -19.02 9.88 6.07
N ASN A 142 -18.89 11.12 5.58
CA ASN A 142 -17.72 11.54 4.79
C ASN A 142 -16.42 11.74 5.61
N ASP A 143 -16.49 11.84 6.94
CA ASP A 143 -15.30 12.03 7.78
C ASP A 143 -14.63 10.70 8.19
N PHE A 144 -15.33 9.57 7.96
CA PHE A 144 -14.95 8.24 8.44
C PHE A 144 -14.98 7.21 7.30
N ASP A 145 -13.86 6.57 7.03
CA ASP A 145 -13.77 5.57 5.95
C ASP A 145 -13.86 4.12 6.47
N LEU A 146 -13.69 3.88 7.78
CA LEU A 146 -13.69 2.54 8.36
C LEU A 146 -14.60 2.48 9.59
N ILE A 147 -15.57 1.58 9.54
CA ILE A 147 -16.52 1.34 10.62
C ILE A 147 -16.39 -0.12 11.03
N VAL A 148 -15.92 -0.34 12.26
CA VAL A 148 -15.86 -1.66 12.87
C VAL A 148 -17.09 -1.86 13.73
N GLU A 149 -17.85 -2.91 13.41
CA GLU A 149 -19.07 -3.29 14.12
C GLU A 149 -18.81 -4.51 15.02
N GLU A 150 -19.62 -4.64 16.06
CA GLU A 150 -19.55 -5.76 17.02
C GLU A 150 -19.72 -7.11 16.30
N HIS A 151 -20.82 -7.21 15.54
CA HIS A 151 -21.15 -8.35 14.70
C HIS A 151 -21.46 -7.81 13.31
N SER A 152 -20.56 -8.07 12.36
CA SER A 152 -20.77 -7.76 10.96
C SER A 152 -20.81 -9.06 10.18
N ARG A 153 -21.83 -9.25 9.32
CA ARG A 153 -21.96 -10.48 8.52
C ARG A 153 -20.83 -10.63 7.49
N PHE A 154 -20.16 -9.53 7.13
CA PHE A 154 -19.11 -9.54 6.12
C PHE A 154 -17.95 -8.64 6.55
N PRO A 155 -16.69 -9.07 6.36
CA PRO A 155 -15.55 -8.21 6.60
C PRO A 155 -15.56 -7.02 5.64
N GLN A 156 -15.12 -5.87 6.12
CA GLN A 156 -15.03 -4.65 5.32
C GLN A 156 -13.64 -4.50 4.71
N ARG A 157 -13.58 -4.04 3.46
CA ARG A 157 -12.30 -3.75 2.80
C ARG A 157 -11.78 -2.42 3.29
N VAL A 158 -10.56 -2.40 3.78
CA VAL A 158 -9.88 -1.17 4.15
C VAL A 158 -9.46 -0.41 2.89
N ASN A 159 -9.85 0.86 2.80
CA ASN A 159 -9.43 1.73 1.70
C ASN A 159 -7.92 1.95 1.75
N LYS A 160 -7.21 1.74 0.63
CA LYS A 160 -5.76 1.93 0.51
C LYS A 160 -5.30 3.38 0.72
N LEU A 161 -6.23 4.33 0.60
CA LEU A 161 -6.00 5.76 0.81
C LEU A 161 -6.21 6.19 2.26
N HIS A 162 -6.66 5.27 3.12
CA HIS A 162 -6.86 5.54 4.53
C HIS A 162 -5.50 5.70 5.22
N PRO A 163 -5.30 6.73 6.07
CA PRO A 163 -4.04 6.95 6.78
C PRO A 163 -3.57 5.70 7.55
N CYS A 164 -4.48 5.05 8.28
CA CYS A 164 -4.16 3.83 9.05
C CYS A 164 -4.01 2.53 8.23
N TYR A 165 -4.03 2.57 6.88
CA TYR A 165 -4.03 1.35 6.05
C TYR A 165 -2.83 0.42 6.30
N MET A 166 -1.63 1.00 6.43
CA MET A 166 -0.40 0.25 6.68
C MET A 166 -0.22 -0.11 8.16
N SER A 167 -0.56 0.79 9.08
CA SER A 167 -0.41 0.57 10.52
C SER A 167 -1.37 -0.50 11.06
N LEU A 168 -2.59 -0.59 10.52
CA LEU A 168 -3.54 -1.67 10.84
C LEU A 168 -3.02 -3.06 10.43
N GLN A 169 -2.29 -3.15 9.32
CA GLN A 169 -1.74 -4.40 8.81
C GLN A 169 -0.43 -4.78 9.48
N PHE A 170 0.43 -3.80 9.77
CA PHE A 170 1.77 -4.02 10.31
C PHE A 170 2.01 -3.29 11.65
N PRO A 171 1.30 -3.64 12.74
CA PRO A 171 1.47 -2.97 14.05
C PRO A 171 2.91 -3.00 14.59
N LEU A 172 3.68 -4.04 14.26
CA LEU A 172 5.09 -4.18 14.68
C LEU A 172 6.06 -3.29 13.91
N LEU A 173 5.70 -2.86 12.70
CA LEU A 173 6.48 -1.88 11.93
C LEU A 173 6.07 -0.44 12.28
N PHE A 174 4.81 -0.25 12.69
CA PHE A 174 4.24 1.03 13.08
C PHE A 174 3.92 1.02 14.57
N VAL A 175 4.97 1.03 15.40
CA VAL A 175 4.89 0.84 16.85
C VAL A 175 3.87 1.76 17.52
N TYR A 176 3.86 3.04 17.15
CA TYR A 176 2.95 4.02 17.74
C TYR A 176 1.56 4.06 17.07
N GLY A 177 1.33 3.30 16.00
CA GLY A 177 0.14 3.46 15.16
C GLY A 177 0.24 4.67 14.23
N GLU A 178 1.45 4.97 13.75
CA GLU A 178 1.74 6.12 12.89
C GLU A 178 0.87 6.13 11.64
N GLU A 179 0.61 7.33 11.14
CA GLU A 179 -0.18 7.55 9.93
C GLU A 179 0.62 7.19 8.68
N GLY A 180 -0.02 6.47 7.78
CA GLY A 180 0.48 6.15 6.45
C GLY A 180 0.16 7.23 5.42
N TYR A 181 0.24 6.84 4.14
CA TYR A 181 -0.10 7.72 3.04
C TYR A 181 -1.59 8.10 3.02
N HIS A 182 -1.86 9.39 2.85
CA HIS A 182 -3.19 9.90 2.54
C HIS A 182 -3.09 11.09 1.56
N LYS A 183 -4.19 11.43 0.88
CA LYS A 183 -4.22 12.47 -0.18
C LYS A 183 -3.95 13.89 0.32
N GLY A 184 -3.97 14.12 1.63
CA GLY A 184 -3.71 15.42 2.24
C GLY A 184 -2.23 15.77 2.34
N LEU A 185 -1.31 14.81 2.11
CA LEU A 185 0.12 15.01 2.21
C LEU A 185 0.65 15.94 1.12
N LYS A 186 1.51 16.88 1.52
CA LYS A 186 2.12 17.86 0.64
C LYS A 186 3.63 17.85 0.82
N LEU A 187 4.36 18.14 -0.26
CA LEU A 187 5.81 18.28 -0.21
C LEU A 187 6.19 19.54 0.57
N ALA A 188 7.23 19.44 1.39
CA ALA A 188 7.81 20.59 2.06
C ALA A 188 8.48 21.50 1.03
N ASN A 189 8.23 22.81 1.13
CA ASN A 189 8.95 23.79 0.31
C ASN A 189 10.38 23.90 0.84
N VAL A 190 11.37 23.71 -0.03
CA VAL A 190 12.77 23.98 0.31
C VAL A 190 12.95 25.50 0.37
N LEU A 191 13.48 26.01 1.48
CA LEU A 191 13.77 27.43 1.66
C LEU A 191 14.66 27.92 0.50
N GLY A 192 14.19 28.92 -0.25
CA GLY A 192 14.93 29.54 -1.36
C GLY A 192 14.44 29.15 -2.77
N ILE A 193 13.63 28.10 -2.93
CA ILE A 193 13.02 27.75 -4.22
C ILE A 193 11.53 28.07 -4.17
N SER A 194 11.14 29.20 -4.76
CA SER A 194 9.75 29.61 -4.93
C SER A 194 9.05 28.66 -5.92
N THR A 195 8.62 27.49 -5.47
CA THR A 195 7.65 26.68 -6.22
C THR A 195 6.25 27.27 -6.02
N LYS A 196 5.64 27.74 -7.11
CA LYS A 196 4.23 28.13 -7.19
C LYS A 196 3.36 26.97 -6.69
N GLY A 197 2.81 27.10 -5.47
CA GLY A 197 1.91 26.14 -4.84
C GLY A 197 2.59 24.94 -4.19
N GLN A 198 2.09 24.53 -3.03
CA GLN A 198 2.50 23.27 -2.38
C GLN A 198 2.06 22.09 -3.25
N ARG A 199 3.03 21.39 -3.87
CA ARG A 199 2.76 20.18 -4.66
C ARG A 199 2.24 19.07 -3.75
N GLN A 200 1.19 18.38 -4.18
CA GLN A 200 0.69 17.18 -3.50
C GLN A 200 1.75 16.08 -3.57
N MET A 201 1.89 15.33 -2.48
CA MET A 201 2.80 14.20 -2.41
C MET A 201 2.15 13.00 -3.09
N SER A 202 2.84 12.36 -4.04
CA SER A 202 2.36 11.12 -4.64
C SER A 202 2.66 9.92 -3.74
N MET A 203 1.86 8.86 -3.86
CA MET A 203 2.04 7.62 -3.08
C MET A 203 3.43 7.00 -3.30
N ASN A 204 3.96 7.08 -4.53
CA ASN A 204 5.30 6.60 -4.86
C ASN A 204 6.39 7.39 -4.12
N VAL A 205 6.29 8.73 -4.09
CA VAL A 205 7.25 9.59 -3.38
C VAL A 205 7.20 9.36 -1.87
N TYR A 206 6.00 9.12 -1.32
CA TYR A 206 5.85 8.81 0.09
C TYR A 206 6.55 7.50 0.47
N TYR A 207 6.26 6.39 -0.23
CA TYR A 207 6.86 5.11 0.10
C TYR A 207 8.36 5.05 -0.21
N SER A 208 8.82 5.72 -1.27
CA SER A 208 10.26 5.82 -1.54
C SER A 208 10.99 6.57 -0.43
N TYR A 209 10.43 7.66 0.07
CA TYR A 209 10.97 8.42 1.20
C TYR A 209 11.01 7.59 2.50
N GLN A 210 9.98 6.79 2.76
CA GLN A 210 9.90 5.92 3.95
C GLN A 210 10.92 4.77 3.91
N ILE A 211 11.18 4.20 2.73
CA ILE A 211 12.12 3.08 2.57
C ILE A 211 13.57 3.57 2.42
N HIS A 212 13.78 4.85 2.08
CA HIS A 212 15.10 5.41 1.85
C HIS A 212 15.95 5.46 3.12
N ASP A 213 17.06 4.74 3.09
CA ASP A 213 18.03 4.72 4.19
C ASP A 213 18.86 6.01 4.24
N ARG A 214 18.98 6.59 5.43
CA ARG A 214 19.60 7.92 5.63
C ARG A 214 20.67 7.85 6.70
N LEU A 215 21.80 8.49 6.41
CA LEU A 215 22.89 8.63 7.37
C LEU A 215 22.38 9.36 8.62
N ASN A 216 22.72 8.82 9.79
CA ASN A 216 22.32 9.32 11.11
C ASN A 216 20.80 9.29 11.40
N HIS A 217 20.00 8.55 10.64
CA HIS A 217 18.58 8.34 10.94
C HIS A 217 18.29 6.85 11.11
N TYR A 218 17.61 6.47 12.20
CA TYR A 218 17.23 5.08 12.42
C TYR A 218 15.93 4.77 11.69
N ASN A 219 16.01 3.97 10.63
CA ASN A 219 14.84 3.47 9.92
C ASN A 219 14.47 2.06 10.40
N LEU A 220 13.30 1.93 11.03
CA LEU A 220 12.77 0.65 11.51
C LEU A 220 12.32 -0.27 10.35
N LEU A 221 11.71 0.32 9.31
CA LEU A 221 11.11 -0.41 8.18
C LEU A 221 12.08 -1.43 7.54
N PRO A 222 13.25 -1.06 7.00
CA PRO A 222 14.15 -2.00 6.34
C PRO A 222 14.72 -3.08 7.28
N ARG A 223 14.69 -2.85 8.61
CA ARG A 223 15.15 -3.82 9.62
C ARG A 223 14.10 -4.87 9.97
N GLY A 224 12.86 -4.74 9.47
CA GLY A 224 11.76 -5.67 9.70
C GLY A 224 11.89 -7.06 9.03
N GLY A 225 12.96 -7.32 8.28
CA GLY A 225 13.27 -8.62 7.70
C GLY A 225 12.13 -9.19 6.84
N LYS A 226 11.60 -10.37 7.21
CA LYS A 226 10.49 -11.01 6.46
C LYS A 226 9.22 -10.15 6.45
N LEU A 227 8.95 -9.42 7.54
CA LEU A 227 7.81 -8.53 7.64
C LEU A 227 7.98 -7.32 6.70
N PHE A 228 9.21 -6.81 6.59
CA PHE A 228 9.54 -5.75 5.63
C PHE A 228 9.31 -6.18 4.18
N GLN A 229 9.65 -7.43 3.81
CA GLN A 229 9.35 -7.92 2.46
C GLN A 229 7.84 -7.89 2.15
N GLN A 230 7.00 -8.25 3.13
CA GLN A 230 5.54 -8.14 2.97
C GLN A 230 5.10 -6.69 2.83
N TYR A 231 5.62 -5.80 3.67
CA TYR A 231 5.36 -4.37 3.58
C TYR A 231 5.73 -3.77 2.22
N ALA A 232 6.93 -4.07 1.72
CA ALA A 232 7.42 -3.56 0.44
C ALA A 232 6.54 -4.03 -0.74
N VAL A 233 6.16 -5.30 -0.77
CA VAL A 233 5.26 -5.85 -1.80
C VAL A 233 3.87 -5.22 -1.67
N THR A 234 3.33 -5.07 -0.46
CA THR A 234 2.05 -4.39 -0.25
C THR A 234 2.09 -2.93 -0.71
N ALA A 235 3.16 -2.19 -0.38
CA ALA A 235 3.35 -0.80 -0.82
C ALA A 235 3.43 -0.68 -2.35
N TYR A 236 4.14 -1.60 -3.00
CA TYR A 236 4.16 -1.64 -4.46
C TYR A 236 2.77 -1.91 -5.05
N CYS A 237 2.05 -2.91 -4.52
CA CYS A 237 0.70 -3.23 -4.98
C CYS A 237 -0.30 -2.09 -4.76
N THR A 238 -0.18 -1.31 -3.67
CA THR A 238 -1.07 -0.15 -3.44
C THR A 238 -0.79 0.97 -4.43
N ILE A 239 0.47 1.24 -4.76
CA ILE A 239 0.88 2.21 -5.79
C ILE A 239 0.33 1.79 -7.15
N GLU A 240 0.56 0.55 -7.55
CA GLU A 240 0.08 0.03 -8.86
C GLU A 240 -1.44 0.04 -8.93
N GLN A 241 -2.12 -0.33 -7.85
CA GLN A 241 -3.57 -0.22 -7.80
C GLN A 241 -4.03 1.24 -7.94
N ASP A 242 -3.33 2.22 -7.37
CA ASP A 242 -3.66 3.63 -7.51
C ASP A 242 -3.53 4.13 -8.95
N ARG A 243 -2.45 3.73 -9.64
CA ARG A 243 -2.26 3.99 -11.07
C ARG A 243 -3.38 3.36 -11.92
N LEU A 244 -3.74 2.10 -11.65
CA LEU A 244 -4.83 1.43 -12.36
C LEU A 244 -6.20 2.07 -12.09
N ASP A 245 -6.44 2.52 -10.86
CA ASP A 245 -7.68 3.23 -10.51
C ASP A 245 -7.76 4.60 -11.20
N TYR A 246 -6.62 5.29 -11.40
CA TYR A 246 -6.54 6.50 -12.21
C TYR A 246 -6.90 6.21 -13.68
N ILE A 247 -6.27 5.20 -14.30
CA ILE A 247 -6.55 4.80 -15.69
C ILE A 247 -8.04 4.47 -15.86
N ARG A 248 -8.61 3.71 -14.93
CA ARG A 248 -10.03 3.33 -14.97
C ARG A 248 -10.96 4.56 -14.91
N LYS A 249 -10.60 5.59 -14.14
CA LYS A 249 -11.42 6.81 -14.01
C LYS A 249 -11.28 7.74 -15.21
N ASN A 250 -10.07 7.85 -15.77
CA ASN A 250 -9.78 8.75 -16.89
C ASN A 250 -9.77 8.03 -18.24
N GLN A 251 -10.54 6.94 -18.34
CA GLN A 251 -10.53 6.07 -19.52
C GLN A 251 -10.97 6.80 -20.80
N ILE A 252 -11.87 7.78 -20.67
CA ILE A 252 -12.37 8.59 -21.79
C ILE A 252 -11.23 9.43 -22.40
N GLU A 253 -10.44 10.08 -21.56
CA GLU A 253 -9.29 10.88 -22.01
C GLU A 253 -8.24 10.00 -22.70
N ILE A 254 -7.91 8.85 -22.10
CA ILE A 254 -6.97 7.88 -22.66
C ILE A 254 -7.48 7.30 -23.99
N GLN A 255 -8.79 7.09 -24.11
CA GLN A 255 -9.41 6.65 -25.36
C GLN A 255 -9.35 7.74 -26.43
N ASN A 256 -9.57 9.01 -26.08
CA ASN A 256 -9.46 10.11 -27.05
C ASN A 256 -8.04 10.26 -27.57
N GLU A 257 -7.03 10.21 -26.68
CA GLU A 257 -5.62 10.20 -27.07
C GLU A 257 -5.31 9.02 -28.01
N TYR A 258 -5.79 7.82 -27.66
CA TYR A 258 -5.62 6.64 -28.51
C TYR A 258 -6.29 6.79 -29.88
N LEU A 259 -7.53 7.30 -29.92
CA LEU A 259 -8.25 7.51 -31.18
C LEU A 259 -7.53 8.54 -32.05
N SER A 260 -6.96 9.60 -31.47
CA SER A 260 -6.13 10.55 -32.23
C SER A 260 -4.91 9.89 -32.85
N GLY A 261 -4.18 9.07 -32.09
CA GLY A 261 -3.05 8.28 -32.62
C GLY A 261 -3.47 7.27 -33.69
N LEU A 262 -4.66 6.67 -33.57
CA LEU A 262 -5.22 5.78 -34.58
C LEU A 262 -5.56 6.53 -35.88
N TYR A 263 -6.16 7.72 -35.78
CA TYR A 263 -6.41 8.58 -36.94
C TYR A 263 -5.10 8.91 -37.66
N ASP A 264 -4.04 9.25 -36.93
CA ASP A 264 -2.72 9.51 -37.52
C ASP A 264 -2.13 8.27 -38.20
N ALA A 265 -2.29 7.08 -37.62
CA ALA A 265 -1.85 5.82 -38.20
C ALA A 265 -2.61 5.46 -39.48
N ILE A 266 -3.94 5.65 -39.49
CA ILE A 266 -4.78 5.46 -40.68
C ILE A 266 -4.38 6.46 -41.78
N MET A 267 -4.11 7.72 -41.43
CA MET A 267 -3.61 8.72 -42.39
C MET A 267 -2.24 8.33 -42.98
N ARG A 268 -1.41 7.60 -42.23
CA ARG A 268 -0.14 7.02 -42.71
C ARG A 268 -0.32 5.72 -43.51
N GLY A 269 -1.54 5.20 -43.61
CA GLY A 269 -1.88 4.02 -44.42
C GLY A 269 -1.79 2.68 -43.70
N ASP A 270 -1.74 2.68 -42.36
CA ASP A 270 -1.73 1.45 -41.55
C ASP A 270 -3.11 0.77 -41.55
N ARG A 271 -3.16 -0.55 -41.79
CA ARG A 271 -4.42 -1.30 -42.08
C ARG A 271 -4.83 -2.34 -41.05
N ASP A 272 -4.07 -2.52 -39.97
CA ASP A 272 -4.38 -3.52 -38.94
C ASP A 272 -5.38 -2.99 -37.92
N GLY A 273 -6.58 -3.59 -37.89
CA GLY A 273 -7.70 -3.21 -37.03
C GLY A 273 -7.99 -4.16 -35.86
N SER A 274 -7.03 -5.03 -35.50
CA SER A 274 -7.22 -6.09 -34.49
C SER A 274 -7.54 -5.57 -33.09
N ASP A 275 -7.14 -4.34 -32.77
CA ASP A 275 -7.29 -3.73 -31.44
C ASP A 275 -8.59 -2.91 -31.27
N LEU A 276 -9.45 -2.89 -32.29
CA LEU A 276 -10.74 -2.21 -32.24
C LEU A 276 -11.76 -3.04 -31.43
N GLY A 277 -12.00 -2.64 -30.17
CA GLY A 277 -13.07 -3.21 -29.34
C GLY A 277 -12.75 -3.46 -27.87
N THR A 278 -11.54 -3.16 -27.39
CA THR A 278 -11.20 -3.35 -25.96
C THR A 278 -11.83 -2.28 -25.07
N ARG A 279 -12.64 -2.71 -24.08
CA ARG A 279 -13.33 -1.84 -23.10
C ARG A 279 -12.40 -1.03 -22.20
N LEU A 280 -11.16 -1.48 -22.00
CA LEU A 280 -10.15 -0.81 -21.18
C LEU A 280 -8.83 -0.76 -21.96
N VAL A 281 -8.36 0.45 -22.19
CA VAL A 281 -7.11 0.75 -22.89
C VAL A 281 -6.08 1.22 -21.86
N LEU A 282 -4.96 0.52 -21.77
CA LEU A 282 -3.80 0.94 -20.98
C LEU A 282 -2.93 1.87 -21.84
N SER A 283 -2.50 3.00 -21.27
CA SER A 283 -1.54 3.90 -21.94
C SER A 283 -0.16 3.25 -22.07
N ALA A 284 0.63 3.70 -23.04
CA ALA A 284 2.03 3.27 -23.22
C ALA A 284 2.92 3.64 -22.01
N THR A 285 2.50 4.60 -21.19
CA THR A 285 3.21 5.00 -19.96
C THR A 285 3.05 3.98 -18.81
N PHE A 286 2.11 3.03 -18.93
CA PHE A 286 1.90 2.01 -17.90
C PHE A 286 2.94 0.88 -18.04
N THR A 287 3.93 0.88 -17.15
CA THR A 287 5.02 -0.11 -17.12
C THR A 287 4.49 -1.55 -17.04
N GLY A 288 4.96 -2.41 -17.95
CA GLY A 288 4.54 -3.81 -18.07
C GLY A 288 3.20 -4.03 -18.80
N GLY A 289 2.54 -2.96 -19.27
CA GLY A 289 1.40 -3.07 -20.18
C GLY A 289 1.82 -3.52 -21.59
N LEU A 290 0.87 -4.05 -22.37
CA LEU A 290 1.11 -4.50 -23.75
C LEU A 290 1.76 -3.41 -24.60
N ARG A 291 1.25 -2.18 -24.54
CA ARG A 291 1.75 -1.05 -25.33
C ARG A 291 3.13 -0.57 -24.88
N TYR A 292 3.38 -0.55 -23.58
CA TYR A 292 4.70 -0.27 -23.02
C TYR A 292 5.74 -1.26 -23.56
N MET A 293 5.42 -2.56 -23.50
CA MET A 293 6.31 -3.61 -24.02
C MET A 293 6.48 -3.54 -25.54
N TYR A 294 5.39 -3.25 -26.27
CA TYR A 294 5.43 -3.15 -27.72
C TYR A 294 6.26 -1.94 -28.20
N SER A 295 6.12 -0.79 -27.54
CA SER A 295 6.95 0.40 -27.82
C SER A 295 8.43 0.06 -27.65
N HIS A 296 8.83 -0.47 -26.50
CA HIS A 296 10.23 -0.84 -26.25
C HIS A 296 10.74 -1.95 -27.17
N TYR A 297 9.87 -2.86 -27.60
CA TYR A 297 10.21 -3.86 -28.61
C TYR A 297 10.49 -3.23 -29.97
N LEU A 298 9.66 -2.27 -30.41
CA LEU A 298 9.88 -1.53 -31.65
C LEU A 298 11.17 -0.71 -31.58
N ASP A 299 11.44 -0.04 -30.47
CA ASP A 299 12.68 0.72 -30.25
C ASP A 299 13.90 -0.21 -30.37
N ALA A 300 13.87 -1.35 -29.65
CA ALA A 300 14.93 -2.34 -29.70
C ALA A 300 15.10 -2.93 -31.11
N ARG A 301 14.00 -3.18 -31.84
CA ARG A 301 14.02 -3.67 -33.21
C ARG A 301 14.64 -2.64 -34.15
N HIS A 302 14.24 -1.37 -34.04
CA HIS A 302 14.80 -0.28 -34.83
C HIS A 302 16.30 -0.16 -34.60
N LEU A 303 16.73 -0.20 -33.34
CA LEU A 303 18.13 -0.16 -32.95
C LEU A 303 18.92 -1.36 -33.51
N SER A 304 18.33 -2.57 -33.49
CA SER A 304 18.94 -3.78 -34.08
C SER A 304 18.98 -3.78 -35.62
N SER A 305 18.09 -3.03 -36.26
CA SER A 305 18.09 -2.87 -37.72
C SER A 305 19.16 -1.88 -38.18
N SER A 306 19.38 -0.81 -37.41
CA SER A 306 20.39 0.21 -37.70
C SER A 306 21.80 -0.23 -37.32
N TRP A 307 21.95 -1.07 -36.29
CA TRP A 307 23.24 -1.53 -35.78
C TRP A 307 23.24 -3.05 -35.65
N LYS A 308 24.27 -3.71 -36.20
CA LYS A 308 24.42 -5.18 -36.11
C LYS A 308 24.74 -5.57 -34.66
N SER A 309 23.71 -5.86 -33.88
CA SER A 309 23.85 -6.19 -32.46
C SER A 309 24.36 -7.63 -32.27
N ILE A 310 25.42 -7.78 -31.46
CA ILE A 310 25.99 -9.07 -31.06
C ILE A 310 25.56 -9.43 -29.63
N PHE A 311 25.32 -8.41 -28.79
CA PHE A 311 24.83 -8.55 -27.42
C PHE A 311 23.67 -7.59 -27.18
N PHE A 312 22.69 -8.03 -26.39
CA PHE A 312 21.67 -7.17 -25.81
C PHE A 312 22.05 -6.93 -24.34
N ILE A 313 22.45 -5.70 -24.02
CA ILE A 313 22.77 -5.27 -22.65
C ILE A 313 21.73 -4.23 -22.26
N THR A 314 20.92 -4.54 -21.25
CA THR A 314 19.97 -3.59 -20.66
C THR A 314 20.66 -2.86 -19.51
N PHE A 315 20.78 -1.54 -19.60
CA PHE A 315 21.20 -0.69 -18.48
C PHE A 315 20.15 0.38 -18.25
N THR A 316 19.86 0.68 -16.98
CA THR A 316 18.95 1.76 -16.60
C THR A 316 19.75 3.06 -16.62
N CYS A 317 19.42 3.97 -17.54
CA CYS A 317 20.06 5.28 -17.63
C CYS A 317 19.01 6.38 -17.46
N ASN A 318 19.34 7.41 -16.69
CA ASN A 318 18.51 8.61 -16.59
C ASN A 318 19.06 9.63 -17.59
N THR A 319 18.26 9.95 -18.62
CA THR A 319 18.66 10.88 -19.70
C THR A 319 18.93 12.30 -19.20
N ASN A 320 18.46 12.66 -18.00
CA ASN A 320 18.68 13.97 -17.37
C ASN A 320 19.97 14.04 -16.56
N TRP A 321 20.91 13.10 -16.75
CA TRP A 321 22.22 13.18 -16.13
C TRP A 321 23.11 14.18 -16.87
N PRO A 322 23.89 15.00 -16.15
CA PRO A 322 24.67 16.08 -16.76
C PRO A 322 25.67 15.54 -17.80
N GLU A 323 26.20 14.33 -17.61
CA GLU A 323 27.11 13.68 -18.55
C GLU A 323 26.44 13.34 -19.89
N ILE A 324 25.13 13.04 -19.87
CA ILE A 324 24.35 12.71 -21.07
C ILE A 324 23.91 14.00 -21.75
N GLU A 325 23.44 15.00 -21.00
CA GLU A 325 23.11 16.31 -21.56
C GLU A 325 24.32 16.94 -22.25
N GLU A 326 25.51 16.83 -21.65
CA GLU A 326 26.76 17.33 -22.22
C GLU A 326 27.16 16.59 -23.51
N TYR A 327 26.96 15.27 -23.56
CA TYR A 327 27.19 14.48 -24.77
C TYR A 327 26.17 14.78 -25.87
N MET A 328 24.90 14.97 -25.53
CA MET A 328 23.81 15.26 -26.47
C MET A 328 23.94 16.66 -27.09
N ASN A 329 24.59 17.61 -26.40
CA ASN A 329 24.92 18.93 -26.99
C ASN A 329 25.79 18.82 -28.26
N ALA A 330 26.55 17.72 -28.44
CA ALA A 330 27.32 17.48 -29.66
C ALA A 330 26.46 17.00 -30.85
N PHE A 331 25.20 16.63 -30.61
CA PHE A 331 24.27 16.11 -31.61
C PHE A 331 22.92 16.85 -31.55
N PRO A 332 22.86 18.10 -32.03
CA PRO A 332 21.71 19.00 -31.85
C PRO A 332 20.42 18.57 -32.58
N GLU A 333 20.49 17.55 -33.44
CA GLU A 333 19.33 17.02 -34.18
C GLU A 333 18.57 15.93 -33.42
N LEU A 334 19.11 15.41 -32.30
CA LEU A 334 18.50 14.35 -31.51
C LEU A 334 17.90 14.93 -30.22
N THR A 335 16.62 14.68 -29.96
CA THR A 335 16.02 14.99 -28.66
C THR A 335 16.01 13.77 -27.75
N SER A 336 15.97 13.97 -26.42
CA SER A 336 15.92 12.87 -25.44
C SER A 336 14.65 12.02 -25.47
N VAL A 337 13.76 12.28 -26.43
CA VAL A 337 12.44 11.67 -26.62
C VAL A 337 12.36 10.95 -27.97
N ASP A 338 13.30 11.19 -28.88
CA ASP A 338 13.48 10.44 -30.14
C ASP A 338 14.36 9.20 -29.91
#